data_AF-A0A6N4X8U9-F1
#
_entry.id   AF-A0A6N4X8U9-F1
#
_cell.length_a   1.000
_cell.length_b   1.000
_cell.length_c   1.000
_cell.angle_alpha   90.00
_cell.angle_beta   90.00
_cell.angle_gamma   90.00
#
_symmetry.space_group_name_H-M   'P 1'
#
loop_
_entity.id
_entity.type
_entity.pdbx_description
1 polymer ?
#
loop_
_entity_poly.entity_id
_entity_poly.type
_entity_poly.pdbx_seq_one_letter_code
_entity_poly.pdbx_strand_id
1 'polypeptide(L)'
;MVLQQLNKGESANKLAKRIFYGNNGEIKYVSKQEHLQATICKTLIHNLIVCWNYMYLSKKLVQITPENRKEFFEHIKNTSPVRWEHFNFYGIFDFSPEALKDALEFNTEDLFDFEME
;
A
#
# COMPACT_ATOMS: atom_id res chain seq x y z
N MET A 1 -5.01 20.92 -10.29
CA MET A 1 -4.20 19.84 -10.93
C MET A 1 -2.80 19.72 -10.33
N VAL A 2 -2.03 20.81 -10.17
CA VAL A 2 -0.63 20.78 -9.65
C VAL A 2 -0.52 20.33 -8.18
N LEU A 3 -1.43 20.76 -7.30
CA LEU A 3 -1.40 20.41 -5.86
C LEU A 3 -1.64 18.91 -5.58
N GLN A 4 -2.47 18.25 -6.37
CA GLN A 4 -2.72 16.80 -6.22
C GLN A 4 -1.52 15.96 -6.63
N GLN A 5 -0.75 16.38 -7.63
CA GLN A 5 0.50 15.72 -8.01
C GLN A 5 1.60 15.92 -6.95
N LEU A 6 1.68 17.12 -6.36
CA LEU A 6 2.58 17.40 -5.23
C LEU A 6 2.28 16.51 -4.02
N ASN A 7 1.00 16.37 -3.64
CA ASN A 7 0.58 15.49 -2.54
C ASN A 7 0.94 14.01 -2.76
N LYS A 8 0.86 13.53 -4.01
CA LYS A 8 1.27 12.17 -4.38
C LYS A 8 2.78 11.99 -4.26
N GLY A 9 3.58 12.95 -4.76
CA GLY A 9 5.03 12.93 -4.66
C GLY A 9 5.54 13.01 -3.22
N GLU A 10 4.93 13.86 -2.39
CA GLU A 10 5.25 13.93 -0.96
C GLU A 10 4.89 12.65 -0.20
N SER A 11 3.74 12.06 -0.49
CA SER A 11 3.32 10.79 0.14
C SER A 11 4.26 9.65 -0.22
N ALA A 12 4.67 9.58 -1.50
CA ALA A 12 5.66 8.61 -1.95
C ALA A 12 7.04 8.83 -1.32
N ASN A 13 7.47 10.09 -1.14
CA ASN A 13 8.73 10.41 -0.49
C ASN A 13 8.71 10.11 1.03
N LYS A 14 7.58 10.38 1.70
CA LYS A 14 7.37 10.01 3.11
C LYS A 14 7.39 8.50 3.30
N LEU A 15 6.70 7.75 2.43
CA LEU A 15 6.74 6.29 2.42
C LEU A 15 8.17 5.77 2.17
N ALA A 16 8.87 6.34 1.19
CA ALA A 16 10.26 6.01 0.90
C ALA A 16 11.16 6.15 2.14
N LYS A 17 11.04 7.26 2.87
CA LYS A 17 11.77 7.46 4.13
C LYS A 17 11.38 6.42 5.19
N ARG A 18 10.10 6.07 5.29
CA ARG A 18 9.61 5.09 6.26
C ARG A 18 10.11 3.68 5.97
N ILE A 19 10.21 3.28 4.70
CA ILE A 19 10.78 1.98 4.27
C ILE A 19 12.28 1.92 4.57
N PHE A 20 13.01 3.01 4.33
CA PHE A 20 14.47 3.04 4.56
C PHE A 20 14.91 3.24 5.99
N TYR A 21 14.01 3.57 6.92
CA TYR A 21 14.35 3.78 8.33
C TYR A 21 14.62 2.46 9.09
N GLY A 22 15.02 1.39 8.40
CA GLY A 22 15.72 0.26 9.03
C GLY A 22 17.13 0.71 9.43
N ASN A 23 17.53 0.43 10.67
CA ASN A 23 18.88 0.72 11.20
C ASN A 23 19.19 2.21 11.51
N ASN A 24 18.27 2.92 12.19
CA ASN A 24 18.44 4.32 12.63
C ASN A 24 18.75 5.35 11.52
N GLY A 25 18.47 5.01 10.25
CA GLY A 25 18.76 5.88 9.11
C GLY A 25 20.21 5.83 8.62
N GLU A 26 21.04 4.91 9.13
CA GLU A 26 22.38 4.68 8.61
C GLU A 26 22.34 3.71 7.42
N ILE A 27 22.29 4.27 6.22
CA ILE A 27 22.51 3.52 4.99
C ILE A 27 24.02 3.24 4.87
N LYS A 28 24.46 2.04 5.29
CA LYS A 28 25.82 1.53 5.07
C LYS A 28 25.88 0.72 3.77
N TYR A 29 25.46 1.29 2.64
CA TYR A 29 25.72 0.68 1.34
C TYR A 29 27.08 1.21 0.86
N VAL A 30 28.06 0.32 0.71
CA VAL A 30 29.45 0.69 0.41
C VAL A 30 29.68 0.66 -1.12
N SER A 31 28.88 -0.11 -1.84
CA SER A 31 29.01 -0.33 -3.29
C SER A 31 27.79 0.12 -4.10
N LYS A 32 28.03 0.44 -5.38
CA LYS A 32 26.97 0.76 -6.36
C LYS A 32 25.92 -0.35 -6.51
N GLN A 33 26.34 -1.61 -6.37
CA GLN A 33 25.46 -2.77 -6.48
C GLN A 33 24.48 -2.86 -5.31
N GLU A 34 24.95 -2.64 -4.08
CA GLU A 34 24.09 -2.59 -2.88
C GLU A 34 23.07 -1.45 -2.96
N HIS A 35 23.49 -0.28 -3.43
CA HIS A 35 22.56 0.84 -3.68
C HIS A 35 21.47 0.49 -4.70
N LEU A 36 21.83 -0.22 -5.78
CA LEU A 36 20.88 -0.65 -6.79
C LEU A 36 19.87 -1.66 -6.20
N GLN A 37 20.36 -2.67 -5.48
CA GLN A 37 19.51 -3.66 -4.82
C GLN A 37 18.54 -3.00 -3.84
N ALA A 38 19.04 -2.10 -2.98
CA ALA A 38 18.21 -1.36 -2.04
C ALA A 38 17.12 -0.52 -2.75
N THR A 39 17.45 0.08 -3.89
CA THR A 39 16.50 0.86 -4.70
C THR A 39 15.43 -0.04 -5.33
N ILE A 40 15.79 -1.23 -5.80
CA ILE A 40 14.85 -2.21 -6.36
C ILE A 40 13.92 -2.71 -5.25
N CYS A 41 14.45 -3.13 -4.11
CA CYS A 41 13.65 -3.58 -2.96
C CYS A 41 12.68 -2.49 -2.49
N LYS A 42 13.14 -1.24 -2.42
CA LYS A 42 12.30 -0.09 -2.08
C LYS A 42 11.13 0.09 -3.06
N THR A 43 11.41 0.02 -4.37
CA THR A 43 10.37 0.12 -5.41
C THR A 43 9.38 -1.03 -5.29
N LEU A 44 9.86 -2.24 -5.02
CA LEU A 44 9.02 -3.41 -4.81
C LEU A 44 8.09 -3.24 -3.60
N ILE A 45 8.62 -2.85 -2.44
CA ILE A 45 7.82 -2.62 -1.22
C ILE A 45 6.79 -1.50 -1.45
N HIS A 46 7.18 -0.42 -2.13
CA HIS A 46 6.25 0.65 -2.48
C HIS A 46 5.08 0.13 -3.32
N ASN A 47 5.36 -0.64 -4.37
CA ASN A 47 4.34 -1.21 -5.23
C ASN A 47 3.45 -2.21 -4.48
N LEU A 48 4.00 -3.01 -3.57
CA LEU A 48 3.23 -3.93 -2.73
C LEU A 48 2.24 -3.19 -1.83
N ILE A 49 2.65 -2.09 -1.21
CA ILE A 49 1.78 -1.26 -0.36
C ILE A 49 0.65 -0.65 -1.19
N VAL A 50 0.97 -0.08 -2.35
CA VAL A 50 -0.03 0.49 -3.25
C VAL A 50 -1.01 -0.59 -3.73
N CYS A 51 -0.51 -1.76 -4.12
CA CYS A 51 -1.32 -2.90 -4.53
C CYS A 51 -2.25 -3.36 -3.40
N TRP A 52 -1.73 -3.53 -2.18
CA TRP A 52 -2.55 -3.91 -1.02
C TRP A 52 -3.65 -2.87 -0.73
N ASN A 53 -3.33 -1.58 -0.83
CA ASN A 53 -4.33 -0.52 -0.65
C ASN A 53 -5.45 -0.60 -1.69
N TYR A 54 -5.11 -0.85 -2.96
CA TYR A 54 -6.11 -1.06 -4.00
C TYR A 54 -6.96 -2.30 -3.72
N MET A 55 -6.34 -3.43 -3.39
CA MET A 55 -7.05 -4.68 -3.05
C MET A 55 -8.03 -4.47 -1.89
N TYR A 56 -7.61 -3.75 -0.85
CA TYR A 56 -8.47 -3.44 0.30
C TYR A 56 -9.65 -2.54 -0.07
N LEU A 57 -9.40 -1.46 -0.81
CA LEU A 57 -10.44 -0.53 -1.24
C LEU A 57 -11.43 -1.20 -2.21
N SER A 58 -10.94 -2.00 -3.14
CA SER A 58 -11.79 -2.80 -4.04
C SER A 58 -12.64 -3.80 -3.25
N LYS A 59 -12.09 -4.49 -2.25
CA LYS A 59 -12.86 -5.38 -1.37
C LYS A 59 -13.98 -4.61 -0.66
N LYS A 60 -13.70 -3.40 -0.16
CA LYS A 60 -14.72 -2.55 0.47
C LYS A 60 -15.78 -2.06 -0.51
N LEU A 61 -15.40 -1.78 -1.76
CA LEU A 61 -16.33 -1.39 -2.83
C LEU A 61 -17.29 -2.52 -3.19
N VAL A 62 -16.82 -3.78 -3.24
CA VAL A 62 -17.66 -4.95 -3.47
C VAL A 62 -18.66 -5.15 -2.33
N GLN A 63 -18.23 -4.92 -1.08
CA GLN A 63 -19.03 -5.15 0.13
C GLN A 63 -20.07 -4.06 0.42
N ILE A 64 -19.96 -2.87 -0.17
CA ILE A 64 -20.90 -1.77 0.09
C ILE A 64 -22.20 -1.94 -0.72
N THR A 65 -23.29 -1.39 -0.21
CA THR A 65 -24.59 -1.46 -0.90
C THR A 65 -24.55 -0.70 -2.24
N PRO A 66 -25.29 -1.14 -3.28
CA PRO A 66 -25.27 -0.52 -4.60
C PRO A 66 -25.51 0.99 -4.60
N GLU A 67 -26.38 1.49 -3.71
CA GLU A 67 -26.76 2.90 -3.62
C GLU A 67 -25.58 3.79 -3.21
N ASN A 68 -24.70 3.28 -2.34
CA ASN A 68 -23.54 4.01 -1.80
C ASN A 68 -22.25 3.75 -2.61
N ARG A 69 -22.27 2.76 -3.50
CA ARG A 69 -21.11 2.31 -4.27
C ARG A 69 -20.53 3.40 -5.17
N LYS A 70 -21.40 4.16 -5.83
CA LYS A 70 -20.99 5.26 -6.72
C LYS A 70 -20.30 6.40 -5.97
N GLU A 71 -20.85 6.80 -4.82
CA GLU A 71 -20.26 7.83 -3.96
C GLU A 71 -18.90 7.36 -3.43
N PHE A 72 -18.83 6.13 -2.92
CA PHE A 72 -17.59 5.54 -2.42
C PHE A 72 -16.50 5.45 -3.50
N PHE A 73 -16.87 5.06 -4.73
CA PHE A 73 -15.94 5.02 -5.86
C PHE A 73 -15.36 6.41 -6.20
N GLU A 74 -16.19 7.45 -6.22
CA GLU A 74 -15.72 8.82 -6.45
C GLU A 74 -14.82 9.31 -5.30
N HIS A 75 -15.06 8.89 -4.06
CA HIS A 75 -14.13 9.14 -2.95
C HIS A 75 -12.79 8.43 -3.15
N ILE A 76 -12.78 7.17 -3.56
CA ILE A 76 -11.54 6.41 -3.84
C ILE A 76 -10.72 7.12 -4.93
N LYS A 77 -11.38 7.53 -6.03
CA LYS A 77 -10.73 8.20 -7.17
C LYS A 77 -10.02 9.50 -6.78
N ASN A 78 -10.55 10.21 -5.79
CA ASN A 78 -9.98 11.44 -5.26
C ASN A 78 -8.96 11.23 -4.13
N THR A 79 -8.87 10.01 -3.60
CA THR A 79 -7.93 9.65 -2.52
C THR A 79 -6.60 9.17 -3.09
N SER A 80 -5.49 9.53 -2.43
CA SER A 80 -4.17 9.01 -2.81
C SER A 80 -4.01 7.57 -2.31
N PRO A 81 -3.76 6.58 -3.18
CA PRO A 81 -3.59 5.17 -2.79
C PRO A 81 -2.25 4.90 -2.10
N VAL A 82 -1.45 5.92 -1.82
CA VAL A 82 -0.10 5.82 -1.23
C VAL A 82 -0.16 6.01 0.29
N ARG A 83 -1.33 5.86 0.92
CA ARG A 83 -1.45 5.92 2.39
C ARG A 83 -0.75 4.72 3.01
N TRP A 84 0.04 4.93 4.06
CA TRP A 84 0.90 3.88 4.63
C TRP A 84 0.87 3.82 6.15
N GLU A 85 0.20 4.75 6.80
CA GLU A 85 0.13 4.90 8.25
C GLU A 85 -0.54 3.70 8.94
N HIS A 86 -1.31 2.90 8.20
CA HIS A 86 -1.93 1.66 8.67
C HIS A 86 -1.03 0.42 8.52
N PHE A 87 0.17 0.54 7.96
CA PHE A 87 1.16 -0.54 7.92
C PHE A 87 2.14 -0.44 9.07
N ASN A 88 2.40 -1.57 9.73
CA ASN A 88 3.52 -1.69 10.64
C ASN A 88 4.78 -2.16 9.88
N PHE A 89 5.83 -1.34 9.92
CA PHE A 89 7.12 -1.62 9.26
C PHE A 89 8.18 -2.15 10.23
N TYR A 90 7.90 -2.14 11.55
CA TYR A 90 8.89 -2.41 12.59
C TYR A 90 8.33 -3.33 13.67
N GLY A 91 9.22 -4.06 14.33
CA GLY A 91 8.89 -4.94 15.43
C GLY A 91 9.08 -6.40 15.05
N ILE A 92 8.48 -7.28 15.86
CA ILE A 92 8.54 -8.72 15.69
C ILE A 92 7.21 -9.14 15.07
N PHE A 93 7.28 -9.81 13.93
CA PHE A 93 6.11 -10.35 13.24
C PHE A 93 5.99 -11.83 13.59
N ASP A 94 4.82 -12.22 14.10
CA ASP A 94 4.46 -13.61 14.27
C ASP A 94 3.68 -14.09 13.04
N PHE A 95 4.19 -15.14 12.40
CA PHE A 95 3.58 -15.77 11.24
C PHE A 95 2.98 -17.15 11.58
N SER A 96 2.76 -17.43 12.87
CA SER A 96 2.04 -18.61 13.33
C SER A 96 0.62 -18.65 12.76
N PRO A 97 0.05 -19.84 12.49
CA PRO A 97 -1.34 -19.96 12.05
C PRO A 97 -2.33 -19.27 12.98
N GLU A 98 -2.05 -19.27 14.29
CA GLU A 98 -2.84 -18.60 15.31
C GLU A 98 -2.88 -17.08 15.13
N ALA A 99 -1.72 -16.46 14.85
CA ALA A 99 -1.64 -15.01 14.61
C ALA A 99 -2.31 -14.60 13.28
N LEU A 100 -2.42 -15.53 12.32
CA LEU A 100 -2.98 -15.29 11.00
C LEU A 100 -4.48 -15.60 10.88
N LYS A 101 -5.15 -16.02 11.96
CA LYS A 101 -6.60 -16.37 11.93
C LYS A 101 -7.49 -15.24 11.43
N ASP A 102 -7.16 -14.00 11.78
CA ASP A 102 -7.89 -12.80 11.37
C ASP A 102 -7.22 -12.07 10.19
N ALA A 103 -6.34 -12.76 9.47
CA ALA A 103 -5.66 -12.17 8.32
C ALA A 103 -6.68 -11.76 7.27
N LEU A 104 -6.43 -10.60 6.66
CA LEU A 104 -7.28 -10.11 5.58
C LEU A 104 -7.10 -10.99 4.34
N GLU A 105 -8.13 -11.75 4.01
CA GLU A 105 -8.17 -12.55 2.78
C GLU A 105 -8.74 -11.76 1.61
N PHE A 106 -8.21 -11.97 0.42
CA PHE A 106 -8.72 -11.39 -0.82
C PHE A 106 -9.17 -12.52 -1.74
N ASN A 107 -10.45 -12.53 -2.11
CA ASN A 107 -10.90 -13.35 -3.23
C ASN A 107 -10.62 -12.56 -4.52
N THR A 108 -9.64 -12.99 -5.29
CA THR A 108 -9.22 -12.32 -6.52
C THR A 108 -10.27 -12.39 -7.62
N GLU A 109 -11.07 -13.46 -7.67
CA GLU A 109 -12.12 -13.64 -8.67
C GLU A 109 -13.21 -12.59 -8.45
N ASP A 110 -13.74 -12.51 -7.22
CA ASP A 110 -14.75 -11.51 -6.83
C ASP A 110 -14.29 -10.05 -7.03
N LEU A 111 -12.97 -9.81 -6.98
CA LEU A 111 -12.38 -8.47 -7.14
C LEU A 111 -12.19 -8.09 -8.61
N PHE A 112 -11.79 -9.03 -9.46
CA PHE A 112 -11.47 -8.75 -10.87
C PHE A 112 -12.69 -8.86 -11.79
N ASP A 113 -13.66 -9.71 -11.45
CA ASP A 113 -14.90 -9.87 -12.21
C ASP A 113 -15.99 -8.88 -11.79
N PHE A 114 -15.66 -7.95 -10.89
CA PHE A 114 -16.59 -6.94 -10.40
C PHE A 114 -16.87 -5.86 -11.45
N GLU A 115 -18.12 -5.81 -11.91
CA GLU A 115 -18.63 -4.73 -12.75
C GLU A 115 -19.52 -3.78 -11.94
N MET A 116 -19.32 -2.48 -12.16
CA MET A 116 -20.20 -1.46 -11.63
C MET A 116 -21.44 -1.38 -12.54
N GLU A 117 -22.59 -1.86 -12.07
CA GLU A 117 -23.89 -1.64 -12.72
C GLU A 117 -24.18 -0.13 -12.92
#